data_AF-A0A2V6ZKC5-F1
#
_entry.id   AF-A0A2V6ZKC5-F1
#
_cell.length_a   1.000
_cell.length_b   1.000
_cell.length_c   1.000
_cell.angle_alpha   90.00
_cell.angle_beta   90.00
_cell.angle_gamma   90.00
#
_symmetry.space_group_name_H-M   'P 1'
#
loop_
_entity.id
_entity.type
_entity.pdbx_description
1 polymer ?
#
loop_
_entity_poly.entity_id
_entity_poly.type
_entity_poly.pdbx_seq_one_letter_code
_entity_poly.pdbx_strand_id
1 'polypeptide(L)'
;MPIHLFIVNRLHPDLYEDLRKRFACDQNVGVILDRRLGARRMRTAPAAAERRRAERRARPEVDQKLQTASHTMIVRGPSESASLREAREWVEVIHDRVGAIREVLDSYDRLRREAETIKQAHERLRSDVDQAKRELEDIDAAFARALALANDILSRLRGGSTHPTG
;
A
#
# COMPACT_ATOMS: atom_id res chain seq x y z
N MET A 1 21.17 24.60 -2.86
CA MET A 1 20.39 24.07 -1.73
C MET A 1 18.94 24.07 -2.15
N PRO A 2 18.21 22.95 -2.07
CA PRO A 2 16.88 22.84 -2.66
C PRO A 2 15.87 23.76 -1.95
N ILE A 3 15.01 24.39 -2.74
CA ILE A 3 13.91 25.25 -2.28
C ILE A 3 12.76 24.36 -1.77
N HIS A 4 12.64 23.13 -2.30
CA HIS A 4 11.60 22.17 -1.93
C HIS A 4 12.23 20.87 -1.45
N LEU A 5 11.71 20.34 -0.34
CA LEU A 5 12.13 19.05 0.20
C LEU A 5 10.94 18.14 0.41
N PHE A 6 10.94 17.01 -0.30
CA PHE A 6 10.02 15.91 -0.07
C PHE A 6 10.60 14.91 0.91
N ILE A 7 9.77 14.55 1.88
CA ILE A 7 10.01 13.42 2.76
C ILE A 7 8.90 12.42 2.45
N VAL A 8 9.27 11.31 1.81
CA VAL A 8 8.35 10.24 1.40
C VAL A 8 8.32 9.18 2.48
N ASN A 9 7.13 8.74 2.87
CA ASN A 9 6.98 7.66 3.84
C ASN A 9 7.52 6.35 3.24
N ARG A 10 8.25 5.56 4.03
CA ARG A 10 8.83 4.27 3.60
C ARG A 10 7.83 3.24 3.08
N LEU A 11 6.56 3.35 3.46
CA LEU A 11 5.50 2.47 2.98
C LEU A 11 5.16 2.73 1.50
N HIS A 12 5.71 3.79 0.91
CA HIS A 12 5.48 4.21 -0.46
C HIS A 12 6.82 4.37 -1.23
N PRO A 13 7.63 3.30 -1.37
CA PRO A 13 8.91 3.37 -2.09
C PRO A 13 8.74 3.68 -3.58
N ASP A 14 7.63 3.26 -4.19
CA ASP A 14 7.33 3.52 -5.60
C ASP A 14 7.16 5.03 -5.86
N LEU A 15 6.46 5.73 -4.95
CA LEU A 15 6.30 7.19 -5.01
C LEU A 15 7.65 7.91 -4.88
N TYR A 16 8.56 7.38 -4.05
CA TYR A 16 9.91 7.91 -3.93
C TYR A 16 10.68 7.79 -5.25
N GLU A 17 10.64 6.64 -5.90
CA GLU A 17 11.32 6.42 -7.18
C GLU A 17 10.75 7.30 -8.29
N ASP A 18 9.43 7.48 -8.35
CA ASP A 18 8.77 8.33 -9.35
C ASP A 18 9.15 9.80 -9.17
N LEU A 19 9.07 10.32 -7.93
CA LEU A 19 9.50 11.69 -7.62
C LEU A 19 11.00 11.88 -7.90
N ARG A 20 11.83 10.90 -7.55
CA ARG A 20 13.27 10.95 -7.78
C ARG A 20 13.62 10.99 -9.26
N LYS A 21 12.97 10.17 -10.09
CA LYS A 21 13.16 10.18 -11.55
C LYS A 21 12.69 11.49 -12.17
N ARG A 22 11.50 11.97 -11.77
CA ARG A 22 10.92 13.21 -12.32
C ARG A 22 11.78 14.43 -12.03
N PHE A 23 12.37 14.52 -10.82
CA PHE A 23 13.15 15.66 -10.38
C PHE A 23 14.67 15.42 -10.43
N ALA A 24 15.15 14.40 -11.16
CA ALA A 24 16.57 14.04 -11.20
C ALA A 24 17.48 15.19 -11.69
N CYS A 25 16.98 16.02 -12.61
CA CYS A 25 17.73 17.17 -13.16
C CYS A 25 17.48 18.48 -12.39
N ASP A 26 16.69 18.45 -11.33
CA ASP A 26 16.19 19.65 -10.68
C ASP A 26 16.83 19.88 -9.31
N GLN A 27 17.87 20.71 -9.28
CA GLN A 27 18.65 21.00 -8.07
C GLN A 27 17.87 21.75 -6.98
N ASN A 28 16.68 22.27 -7.33
CA ASN A 28 15.80 22.98 -6.41
C ASN A 28 14.84 22.04 -5.67
N VAL A 29 14.76 20.76 -6.05
CA VAL A 29 13.91 19.76 -5.39
C VAL A 29 14.77 18.65 -4.79
N GLY A 30 14.72 18.51 -3.48
CA GLY A 30 15.26 17.35 -2.77
C GLY A 30 14.16 16.32 -2.54
N VAL A 31 14.43 15.05 -2.84
CA VAL A 31 13.52 13.94 -2.52
C VAL A 31 14.25 12.97 -1.58
N ILE A 32 13.68 12.75 -0.40
CA ILE A 32 14.25 11.89 0.64
C ILE A 32 13.22 10.84 1.06
N LEU A 33 13.64 9.58 1.13
CA LEU A 33 12.86 8.51 1.74
C LEU A 33 13.03 8.52 3.27
N ASP A 34 11.93 8.51 4.02
CA ASP A 34 11.95 8.47 5.48
C ASP A 34 12.38 7.10 6.01
N ARG A 35 13.65 7.02 6.39
CA ARG A 35 14.30 5.83 6.96
C ARG A 35 14.35 5.80 8.49
N ARG A 36 13.60 6.67 9.20
CA ARG A 36 13.62 6.74 10.68
C ARG A 36 12.99 5.50 11.33
N LEU A 37 13.76 4.42 11.53
CA LEU A 37 13.29 3.27 12.32
C LEU A 37 12.79 3.74 13.70
N GLY A 38 11.51 3.52 13.98
CA GLY A 38 10.87 3.87 15.26
C GLY A 38 11.48 3.16 16.49
N ALA A 39 12.45 2.28 16.30
CA ALA A 39 13.27 1.72 17.37
C ALA A 39 14.56 2.54 17.53
N ARG A 40 14.46 3.74 18.12
CA ARG A 40 15.65 4.33 18.76
C ARG A 40 16.02 3.40 19.89
N ARG A 41 17.04 2.58 19.63
CA ARG A 41 17.71 1.67 20.57
C ARG A 41 17.54 2.17 22.00
N MET A 42 16.94 1.32 22.81
CA MET A 42 16.93 1.36 24.27
C MET A 42 18.38 1.25 24.79
N ARG A 43 19.20 2.29 24.56
CA ARG A 43 20.57 2.42 25.05
C ARG A 43 20.77 3.82 25.61
N THR A 44 20.71 3.85 26.94
CA THR A 44 21.33 4.78 27.88
C THR A 44 20.91 6.24 27.74
N ALA A 45 20.25 6.75 28.77
CA ALA A 45 19.69 8.10 28.86
C ALA A 45 20.70 9.18 28.40
N PRO A 46 20.36 10.03 27.42
CA PRO A 46 21.23 11.11 26.99
C PRO A 46 21.12 12.30 27.94
N ALA A 47 22.26 12.95 28.18
CA ALA A 47 22.42 14.14 29.02
C ALA A 47 21.47 15.27 28.58
N ALA A 48 21.01 16.10 29.52
CA ALA A 48 19.97 17.10 29.32
C ALA A 48 20.26 18.13 28.19
N ALA A 49 21.53 18.33 27.81
CA ALA A 49 21.91 19.18 26.68
C ALA A 49 21.55 18.56 25.31
N GLU A 50 21.59 17.23 25.21
CA GLU A 50 21.26 16.50 23.99
C GLU A 50 19.75 16.37 23.79
N ARG A 51 18.98 16.29 24.90
CA ARG A 51 17.51 16.43 24.89
C ARG A 51 17.06 17.77 24.27
N ARG A 52 17.62 18.89 24.74
CA ARG A 52 17.32 20.24 24.21
C ARG A 52 17.72 20.44 22.74
N ARG A 53 18.63 19.63 22.20
CA ARG A 53 19.02 19.64 20.77
C ARG A 53 18.18 18.67 19.92
N ALA A 54 17.63 17.62 20.52
CA ALA A 54 16.74 16.66 19.88
C ALA A 54 15.32 17.21 19.74
N GLU A 55 14.80 17.90 20.76
CA GLU A 55 13.48 18.58 20.69
C GLU A 55 13.41 19.63 19.58
N ARG A 56 14.49 20.39 19.36
CA ARG A 56 14.54 21.39 18.27
C ARG A 56 14.60 20.79 16.86
N ARG A 57 14.87 19.49 16.72
CA ARG A 57 14.97 18.78 15.43
C ARG A 57 13.84 17.78 15.18
N ALA A 58 13.08 17.43 16.21
CA ALA A 58 11.82 16.71 16.05
C ALA A 58 10.76 17.74 15.62
N ARG A 59 10.16 17.55 14.44
CA ARG A 59 8.95 18.28 14.05
C ARG A 59 7.78 17.31 14.28
N PRO A 60 7.24 17.21 15.50
CA PRO A 60 6.21 16.22 15.82
C PRO A 60 4.98 16.34 14.91
N GLU A 61 4.66 17.54 14.43
CA GLU A 61 3.59 17.76 13.44
C GLU A 61 3.89 17.14 12.06
N VAL A 62 5.16 17.16 11.63
CA VAL A 62 5.60 16.52 10.38
C VAL A 62 5.62 15.01 10.56
N ASP A 63 6.12 14.52 11.70
CA ASP A 63 6.15 13.09 12.01
C ASP A 63 4.73 12.51 12.12
N GLN A 64 3.79 13.22 12.73
CA GLN A 64 2.38 12.83 12.83
C GLN A 64 1.70 12.87 11.46
N LYS A 65 1.95 13.90 10.64
CA LYS A 65 1.44 13.93 9.25
C LYS A 65 2.01 12.79 8.41
N LEU A 66 3.29 12.43 8.56
CA LEU A 66 3.90 11.33 7.80
C LEU A 66 3.35 9.95 8.18
N GLN A 67 2.88 9.76 9.42
CA GLN A 67 2.28 8.49 9.85
C GLN A 67 0.96 8.21 9.14
N THR A 68 0.19 9.26 8.83
CA THR A 68 -1.11 9.14 8.17
C THR A 68 -1.04 9.38 6.66
N ALA A 69 -0.03 10.11 6.17
CA ALA A 69 0.13 10.50 4.78
C ALA A 69 1.29 9.77 4.09
N SER A 70 1.20 9.64 2.76
CA SER A 70 2.25 9.03 1.93
C SER A 70 3.54 9.86 1.85
N HIS A 71 3.47 11.17 2.12
CA HIS A 71 4.60 12.09 2.06
C HIS A 71 4.33 13.39 2.84
N THR A 72 5.36 14.22 3.00
CA THR A 72 5.27 15.64 3.39
C THR A 72 6.23 16.48 2.57
N MET A 73 5.79 17.69 2.19
CA MET A 73 6.58 18.69 1.48
C MET A 73 6.95 19.86 2.39
N ILE A 74 8.21 20.30 2.34
CA ILE A 74 8.70 21.50 3.00
C ILE A 74 9.18 22.48 1.93
N VAL A 75 8.67 23.71 1.96
CA VAL A 75 9.03 24.79 1.02
C VAL A 75 9.79 25.88 1.77
N ARG A 76 10.91 26.35 1.22
CA ARG A 76 11.68 27.48 1.76
C ARG A 76 11.21 28.80 1.11
N GLY A 77 10.87 29.77 1.95
CA GLY A 77 10.49 31.15 1.58
C GLY A 77 11.63 31.96 0.92
N PRO A 78 11.31 33.09 0.27
CA PRO A 78 12.31 34.05 -0.18
C PRO A 78 13.04 34.65 1.04
N SER A 79 14.25 35.17 0.83
CA SER A 79 15.03 35.83 1.89
C SER A 79 14.27 37.05 2.45
N GLU A 80 14.44 37.36 3.74
CA GLU A 80 13.83 38.55 4.36
C GLU A 80 14.26 39.87 3.71
N SER A 81 15.41 39.88 3.03
CA SER A 81 15.96 41.01 2.29
C SER A 81 15.67 40.97 0.78
N ALA A 82 14.81 40.05 0.31
CA ALA A 82 14.52 39.90 -1.12
C ALA A 82 13.67 41.07 -1.64
N SER A 83 13.98 41.51 -2.86
CA SER A 83 13.17 42.49 -3.56
C SER A 83 11.81 41.92 -3.97
N LEU A 84 10.81 42.80 -4.20
CA LEU A 84 9.47 42.41 -4.70
C LEU A 84 9.52 41.63 -6.02
N ARG A 85 10.49 41.91 -6.89
CA ARG A 85 10.70 41.19 -8.14
C ARG A 85 11.22 39.78 -7.89
N GLU A 86 12.23 39.63 -7.04
CA GLU A 86 12.74 38.31 -6.64
C GLU A 86 11.68 37.49 -5.91
N ALA A 87 10.85 38.13 -5.07
CA ALA A 87 9.71 37.49 -4.42
C ALA A 87 8.67 37.02 -5.45
N ARG A 88 8.39 37.80 -6.49
CA ARG A 88 7.47 37.41 -7.57
C ARG A 88 8.02 36.27 -8.41
N GLU A 89 9.28 36.35 -8.82
CA GLU A 89 9.96 35.29 -9.56
C GLU A 89 9.98 33.98 -8.74
N TRP A 90 10.16 34.06 -7.41
CA TRP A 90 10.03 32.91 -6.50
C TRP A 90 8.61 32.32 -6.47
N VAL A 91 7.57 33.15 -6.45
CA VAL A 91 6.15 32.68 -6.48
C VAL A 91 5.86 31.96 -7.80
N GLU A 92 6.29 32.51 -8.92
CA GLU A 92 6.05 31.93 -10.25
C GLU A 92 6.75 30.56 -10.40
N VAL A 93 8.02 30.47 -9.96
CA VAL A 93 8.76 29.21 -9.92
C VAL A 93 8.07 28.18 -9.02
N ILE A 94 7.52 28.60 -7.87
CA ILE A 94 6.80 27.71 -6.97
C ILE A 94 5.51 27.18 -7.57
N HIS A 95 4.72 28.04 -8.22
CA HIS A 95 3.43 27.66 -8.73
C HIS A 95 3.56 26.56 -9.79
N ASP A 96 4.48 26.74 -10.74
CA ASP A 96 4.78 25.74 -11.78
C ASP A 96 5.20 24.39 -11.17
N ARG A 97 6.09 24.43 -10.18
CA ARG A 97 6.61 23.23 -9.52
C ARG A 97 5.57 22.51 -8.69
N VAL A 98 4.76 23.24 -7.92
CA VAL A 98 3.65 22.68 -7.14
C VAL A 98 2.65 22.00 -8.07
N GLY A 99 2.44 22.54 -9.28
CA GLY A 99 1.65 21.89 -10.33
C GLY A 99 2.23 20.53 -10.73
N ALA A 100 3.50 20.48 -11.13
CA ALA A 100 4.17 19.23 -11.53
C ALA A 100 4.20 18.18 -10.40
N ILE A 101 4.37 18.62 -9.16
CA ILE A 101 4.29 17.77 -7.96
C ILE A 101 2.89 17.19 -7.81
N ARG A 102 1.85 18.03 -7.91
CA ARG A 102 0.46 17.61 -7.73
C ARG A 102 0.08 16.54 -8.75
N GLU A 103 0.51 16.68 -10.01
CA GLU A 103 0.25 15.68 -11.04
C GLU A 103 0.82 14.30 -10.70
N VAL A 104 2.04 14.24 -10.17
CA VAL A 104 2.66 12.96 -9.75
C VAL A 104 1.87 12.34 -8.60
N LEU A 105 1.48 13.14 -7.62
CA LEU A 105 0.72 12.68 -6.46
C LEU A 105 -0.68 12.18 -6.85
N ASP A 106 -1.37 12.91 -7.72
CA ASP A 106 -2.70 12.54 -8.24
C ASP A 106 -2.62 11.23 -9.04
N SER A 107 -1.57 11.07 -9.85
CA SER A 107 -1.32 9.84 -10.61
C SER A 107 -1.07 8.64 -9.68
N TYR A 108 -0.28 8.83 -8.61
CA TYR A 108 -0.01 7.80 -7.61
C TYR A 108 -1.28 7.38 -6.87
N ASP A 109 -2.08 8.34 -6.43
CA ASP A 109 -3.35 8.06 -5.74
C ASP A 109 -4.35 7.35 -6.64
N ARG A 110 -4.39 7.71 -7.93
CA ARG A 110 -5.20 7.01 -8.92
C ARG A 110 -4.77 5.56 -9.07
N LEU A 111 -3.48 5.31 -9.30
CA LEU A 111 -2.94 3.97 -9.50
C LEU A 111 -3.18 3.08 -8.28
N ARG A 112 -3.05 3.66 -7.07
CA ARG A 112 -3.35 2.97 -5.82
C ARG A 112 -4.82 2.55 -5.71
N ARG A 113 -5.75 3.40 -6.13
CA ARG A 113 -7.19 3.05 -6.14
C ARG A 113 -7.46 1.93 -7.14
N GLU A 114 -6.87 1.99 -8.33
CA GLU A 114 -7.00 0.95 -9.35
C GLU A 114 -6.42 -0.40 -8.87
N ALA A 115 -5.29 -0.39 -8.16
CA ALA A 115 -4.75 -1.60 -7.57
C ALA A 115 -5.70 -2.22 -6.51
N GLU A 116 -6.34 -1.38 -5.69
CA GLU A 116 -7.28 -1.86 -4.68
C GLU A 116 -8.56 -2.43 -5.31
N THR A 117 -9.07 -1.85 -6.39
CA THR A 117 -10.24 -2.40 -7.10
C THR A 117 -9.92 -3.75 -7.74
N ILE A 118 -8.73 -3.90 -8.34
CA ILE A 118 -8.25 -5.18 -8.90
C ILE A 118 -8.15 -6.23 -7.79
N LYS A 119 -7.60 -5.86 -6.64
CA LYS A 119 -7.47 -6.76 -5.49
C LYS A 119 -8.83 -7.24 -4.99
N GLN A 120 -9.81 -6.33 -4.88
CA GLN A 120 -11.18 -6.69 -4.50
C GLN A 120 -11.84 -7.62 -5.51
N ALA A 121 -11.63 -7.39 -6.81
CA ALA A 121 -12.16 -8.27 -7.86
C ALA A 121 -11.53 -9.66 -7.79
N HIS A 122 -10.22 -9.76 -7.57
CA HIS A 122 -9.53 -11.03 -7.38
C HIS A 122 -10.07 -11.81 -6.18
N GLU A 123 -10.29 -11.13 -5.05
CA GLU A 123 -10.83 -11.77 -3.85
C GLU A 123 -12.24 -12.33 -4.07
N ARG A 124 -13.09 -11.61 -4.82
CA ARG A 124 -14.41 -12.11 -5.23
C ARG A 124 -14.30 -13.36 -6.09
N LEU A 125 -13.47 -13.31 -7.13
CA LEU A 125 -13.28 -14.47 -8.02
C LEU A 125 -12.76 -15.69 -7.24
N ARG A 126 -11.86 -15.48 -6.28
CA ARG A 126 -11.37 -16.54 -5.41
C ARG A 126 -12.49 -17.16 -4.58
N SER A 127 -13.36 -16.34 -3.99
CA SER A 127 -14.54 -16.82 -3.26
C SER A 127 -15.48 -17.63 -4.16
N ASP A 128 -15.71 -17.19 -5.40
CA ASP A 128 -16.56 -17.88 -6.36
C ASP A 128 -15.97 -19.25 -6.73
N VAL A 129 -14.66 -19.32 -6.94
CA VAL A 129 -13.94 -20.58 -7.20
C VAL A 129 -14.05 -21.52 -6.00
N ASP A 130 -13.87 -21.02 -4.79
CA ASP A 130 -14.00 -21.82 -3.56
C ASP A 130 -15.44 -22.34 -3.37
N GLN A 131 -16.45 -21.55 -3.75
CA GLN A 131 -17.85 -21.98 -3.74
C GLN A 131 -18.09 -23.07 -4.77
N ALA A 132 -17.70 -22.86 -6.03
CA ALA A 132 -17.90 -23.85 -7.10
C ALA A 132 -17.24 -25.20 -6.78
N LYS A 133 -16.07 -25.16 -6.13
CA LYS A 133 -15.41 -26.37 -5.66
C LYS A 133 -16.25 -27.15 -4.64
N ARG A 134 -16.88 -26.46 -3.68
CA ARG A 134 -17.77 -27.10 -2.69
C ARG A 134 -18.99 -27.72 -3.35
N GLU A 135 -19.59 -27.01 -4.31
CA GLU A 135 -20.74 -27.54 -5.07
C GLU A 135 -20.37 -28.84 -5.81
N LEU A 136 -19.16 -28.92 -6.37
CA LEU A 136 -18.68 -30.14 -7.01
C LEU A 136 -18.47 -31.28 -5.99
N GLU A 137 -17.90 -30.99 -4.82
CA GLU A 137 -17.73 -31.97 -3.73
C GLU A 137 -19.09 -32.52 -3.25
N ASP A 138 -20.12 -31.66 -3.17
CA ASP A 138 -21.48 -32.07 -2.81
C ASP A 138 -22.12 -32.97 -3.87
N ILE A 139 -21.89 -32.67 -5.16
CA ILE A 139 -22.33 -33.48 -6.29
C ILE A 139 -21.65 -34.86 -6.26
N ASP A 140 -20.33 -34.90 -6.07
CA ASP A 140 -19.56 -36.15 -5.97
C ASP A 140 -20.07 -37.02 -4.80
N ALA A 141 -20.35 -36.40 -3.65
CA ALA A 141 -20.94 -37.08 -2.51
C ALA A 141 -22.34 -37.63 -2.82
N ALA A 142 -23.16 -36.91 -3.61
CA ALA A 142 -24.46 -37.39 -4.04
C ALA A 142 -24.37 -38.60 -4.98
N PHE A 143 -23.45 -38.57 -5.94
CA PHE A 143 -23.18 -39.71 -6.83
C PHE A 143 -22.70 -40.94 -6.05
N ALA A 144 -21.79 -40.77 -5.10
CA ALA A 144 -21.32 -41.86 -4.25
C ALA A 144 -22.47 -42.53 -3.47
N ARG A 145 -23.40 -41.74 -2.92
CA ARG A 145 -24.60 -42.26 -2.24
C ARG A 145 -25.53 -43.02 -3.20
N ALA A 146 -25.77 -42.49 -4.40
CA ALA A 146 -26.62 -43.13 -5.39
C ALA A 146 -26.04 -44.47 -5.86
N LEU A 147 -24.73 -44.53 -6.10
CA LEU A 147 -24.02 -45.77 -6.45
C LEU A 147 -24.11 -46.81 -5.32
N ALA A 148 -23.94 -46.40 -4.07
CA ALA A 148 -24.08 -47.29 -2.92
C ALA A 148 -25.48 -47.91 -2.83
N LEU A 149 -26.54 -47.09 -3.03
CA LEU A 149 -27.92 -47.56 -3.04
C LEU A 149 -28.18 -48.54 -4.19
N ALA A 150 -27.72 -48.22 -5.40
CA ALA A 150 -27.87 -49.11 -6.55
C ALA A 150 -27.19 -50.46 -6.32
N ASN A 151 -25.98 -50.45 -5.73
CA ASN A 151 -25.24 -51.67 -5.44
C ASN A 151 -25.92 -52.54 -4.35
N ASP A 152 -26.54 -51.93 -3.34
CA ASP A 152 -27.34 -52.65 -2.34
C ASP A 152 -28.53 -53.36 -2.99
N ILE A 153 -29.29 -52.67 -3.86
CA ILE A 153 -30.42 -53.25 -4.59
C ILE A 153 -29.96 -54.44 -5.46
N LEU A 154 -28.89 -54.26 -6.24
CA LEU A 154 -28.30 -55.32 -7.07
C LEU A 154 -27.86 -56.54 -6.25
N SER A 155 -27.29 -56.31 -5.06
CA SER A 155 -26.86 -57.36 -4.15
C SER A 155 -28.04 -58.17 -3.60
N ARG A 156 -29.14 -57.51 -3.23
CA ARG A 156 -30.38 -58.17 -2.77
C ARG A 156 -31.00 -59.04 -3.87
N LEU A 157 -31.03 -58.55 -5.11
CA LEU A 157 -31.56 -59.30 -6.25
C LEU A 157 -30.71 -60.56 -6.55
N ARG A 158 -29.38 -60.48 -6.41
CA ARG A 158 -28.49 -61.65 -6.58
C ARG A 158 -28.59 -62.64 -5.42
N GLY A 159 -28.70 -62.16 -4.18
CA GLY A 159 -28.82 -63.00 -2.99
C GLY A 159 -30.16 -63.74 -2.86
N GLY A 160 -31.22 -63.25 -3.49
CA GLY A 160 -32.54 -63.91 -3.52
C GLY A 160 -32.62 -65.14 -4.44
N SER A 161 -31.56 -65.48 -5.18
CA SER A 161 -31.57 -66.55 -6.19
C SER A 161 -31.07 -67.92 -5.71
N THR A 162 -30.77 -68.09 -4.42
CA THR A 162 -30.41 -69.40 -3.86
C THR A 162 -31.59 -70.03 -3.11
N HIS A 163 -32.48 -70.69 -3.85
CA HIS A 163 -33.40 -71.68 -3.26
C HIS A 163 -32.71 -73.05 -3.27
N PRO A 164 -32.70 -73.79 -2.15
CA PRO A 164 -32.17 -75.15 -2.12
C PRO A 164 -33.16 -76.10 -2.80
N THR A 165 -32.72 -76.76 -3.86
CA THR A 165 -33.34 -78.00 -4.33
C THR A 165 -33.03 -79.12 -3.33
N GLY A 166 -34.07 -79.58 -2.64
CA GLY A 166 -34.09 -80.75 -1.77
C GLY A 166 -35.52 -81.14 -1.47
#